data_AF-E7RF33-F1
#
_entry.id   AF-E7RF33-F1
#
_cell.length_a   1.000
_cell.length_b   1.000
_cell.length_c   1.000
_cell.angle_alpha   90.00
_cell.angle_beta   90.00
_cell.angle_gamma   90.00
#
_symmetry.space_group_name_H-M   'P 1'
#
loop_
_entity.id
_entity.type
_entity.pdbx_description
1 polymer ?
#
loop_
_entity_poly.entity_id
_entity_poly.type
_entity_poly.pdbx_seq_one_letter_code
_entity_poly.pdbx_strand_id
1 'polypeptide(L)'
;MINLAVGALGFIPSVLITAVNIQSFGLYGGAFLTFVGEIVGALLGFYLYRYGFSKVDPKWMRHRFWLKLQQQSPKQVFGMVVLLRLLPFMPSGLVTAGAALTPISGKLFWLGSTIGKVPAVMLELAAVYGITQLAPKSVQYALFGFVLFVSLVLWLKSKKQKNPPSMD
;
A
#
# COMPACT_ATOMS: atom_id res chain seq x y z
N MET A 1 8.44 15.85 10.88
CA MET A 1 8.30 16.01 9.41
C MET A 1 9.20 15.05 8.63
N ILE A 2 10.52 15.01 8.88
CA ILE A 2 11.46 14.05 8.26
C ILE A 2 11.25 12.57 8.70
N ASN A 3 10.77 12.36 9.93
CA ASN A 3 10.43 11.04 10.50
C ASN A 3 8.99 10.55 10.21
N LEU A 4 8.08 11.40 9.73
CA LEU A 4 6.69 11.00 9.44
C LEU A 4 6.62 10.10 8.19
N ALA A 5 7.57 10.30 7.27
CA ALA A 5 7.76 9.57 6.01
C ALA A 5 8.83 8.46 6.08
N VAL A 6 9.49 8.25 7.23
CA VAL A 6 10.18 6.98 7.55
C VAL A 6 9.18 6.01 8.21
N GLY A 7 8.15 6.55 8.89
CA GLY A 7 7.14 5.84 9.66
C GLY A 7 5.80 5.55 8.96
N ALA A 8 5.58 6.02 7.73
CA ALA A 8 4.49 5.53 6.89
C ALA A 8 4.89 4.19 6.25
N LEU A 9 5.04 3.17 7.10
CA LEU A 9 5.37 1.79 6.74
C LEU A 9 6.78 1.64 6.15
N GLY A 10 7.72 1.05 6.90
CA GLY A 10 8.73 0.22 6.23
C GLY A 10 7.98 -0.68 5.24
N PHE A 11 8.49 -0.84 4.02
CA PHE A 11 7.78 -1.52 2.93
C PHE A 11 7.61 -3.01 3.28
N ILE A 12 6.71 -3.31 4.21
CA ILE A 12 6.34 -4.64 4.66
C ILE A 12 5.27 -5.07 3.67
N PRO A 13 5.57 -6.03 2.78
CA PRO A 13 4.61 -6.47 1.79
C PRO A 13 3.42 -7.07 2.51
N SER A 14 2.20 -6.68 2.11
CA SER A 14 0.95 -7.13 2.75
C SER A 14 0.89 -8.65 2.86
N VAL A 15 1.43 -9.35 1.86
CA VAL A 15 1.56 -10.81 1.78
C VAL A 15 2.17 -11.42 3.04
N LEU A 16 3.14 -10.76 3.68
CA LEU A 16 3.73 -11.25 4.93
C LEU A 16 2.73 -11.21 6.09
N ILE A 17 2.00 -10.10 6.19
CA ILE A 17 0.95 -9.92 7.22
C ILE A 17 -0.17 -10.93 6.98
N THR A 18 -0.57 -11.11 5.72
CA THR A 18 -1.58 -12.10 5.30
C THR A 18 -1.17 -13.52 5.68
N ALA A 19 0.08 -13.91 5.42
CA ALA A 19 0.59 -15.23 5.78
C ALA A 19 0.59 -15.48 7.30
N VAL A 20 1.05 -14.50 8.09
CA VAL A 20 1.02 -14.56 9.56
C VAL A 20 -0.41 -14.66 10.08
N ASN A 21 -1.34 -13.88 9.52
CA ASN A 21 -2.75 -13.90 9.92
C ASN A 21 -3.42 -15.24 9.60
N ILE A 22 -3.17 -15.82 8.42
CA ILE A 22 -3.71 -17.15 8.06
C ILE A 22 -3.12 -18.23 8.97
N GLN A 23 -1.83 -18.17 9.25
CA GLN A 23 -1.18 -19.16 10.12
C GLN A 23 -1.72 -19.08 11.56
N SER A 24 -2.07 -17.89 12.03
CA SER A 24 -2.52 -17.66 13.41
C SER A 24 -4.03 -17.89 13.61
N PHE A 25 -4.86 -17.51 12.64
CA PHE A 25 -6.32 -17.47 12.76
C PHE A 25 -7.06 -18.36 11.74
N GLY A 26 -6.32 -19.16 10.97
CA GLY A 26 -6.86 -19.93 9.86
C GLY A 26 -7.24 -19.07 8.66
N LEU A 27 -7.70 -19.72 7.58
CA LEU A 27 -7.96 -19.05 6.30
C LEU A 27 -9.00 -17.91 6.44
N TYR A 28 -10.16 -18.20 7.03
CA TYR A 28 -11.26 -17.23 7.12
C TYR A 28 -11.00 -16.11 8.13
N GLY A 29 -10.48 -16.45 9.32
CA GLY A 29 -10.14 -15.45 10.33
C GLY A 29 -8.97 -14.56 9.89
N GLY A 30 -7.94 -15.16 9.29
CA GLY A 30 -6.80 -14.44 8.74
C GLY A 30 -7.17 -13.55 7.56
N ALA A 31 -8.05 -14.03 6.68
CA ALA A 31 -8.61 -13.23 5.58
C ALA A 31 -9.37 -12.00 6.08
N PHE A 32 -10.26 -12.19 7.05
CA PHE A 32 -11.08 -11.11 7.60
C PHE A 32 -10.21 -10.03 8.27
N LEU A 33 -9.26 -10.44 9.12
CA LEU A 33 -8.34 -9.52 9.80
C LEU A 33 -7.47 -8.74 8.81
N THR A 34 -6.96 -9.43 7.78
CA THR A 34 -6.16 -8.79 6.73
C THR A 34 -6.99 -7.77 5.96
N PHE A 35 -8.19 -8.14 5.51
CA PHE A 35 -9.06 -7.27 4.74
C PHE A 35 -9.46 -6.01 5.51
N VAL A 36 -9.89 -6.17 6.76
CA VAL A 36 -10.26 -5.04 7.63
C VAL A 36 -9.04 -4.17 7.91
N GLY A 37 -7.90 -4.77 8.24
CA GLY A 37 -6.65 -4.06 8.48
C GLY A 37 -6.20 -3.22 7.28
N GLU A 38 -6.31 -3.75 6.07
CA GLU A 38 -5.95 -3.02 4.84
C GLU A 38 -6.91 -1.88 4.53
N ILE A 39 -8.22 -2.05 4.76
CA ILE A 39 -9.21 -0.98 4.56
C ILE A 39 -8.99 0.16 5.55
N VAL A 40 -8.83 -0.18 6.83
CA VAL A 40 -8.59 0.80 7.90
C VAL A 40 -7.24 1.51 7.66
N GLY A 41 -6.19 0.75 7.39
CA GLY A 41 -4.87 1.29 7.09
C GLY A 41 -4.85 2.18 5.86
N ALA A 42 -5.58 1.81 4.80
CA ALA A 42 -5.74 2.64 3.61
C ALA A 42 -6.46 3.95 3.91
N LEU A 43 -7.54 3.92 4.71
CA LEU A 43 -8.30 5.12 5.04
C LEU A 43 -7.49 6.08 5.93
N LEU A 44 -6.79 5.55 6.93
CA LEU A 44 -5.87 6.33 7.75
C LEU A 44 -4.73 6.91 6.91
N GLY A 45 -4.12 6.07 6.06
CA GLY A 45 -3.09 6.48 5.11
C GLY A 45 -3.56 7.59 4.19
N PHE A 46 -4.79 7.53 3.69
CA PHE A 46 -5.37 8.56 2.82
C PHE A 46 -5.39 9.93 3.49
N TYR A 47 -5.88 10.01 4.74
CA TYR A 47 -5.90 11.27 5.47
C TYR A 47 -4.49 11.75 5.85
N LEU A 48 -3.60 10.83 6.23
CA LEU A 48 -2.20 11.16 6.53
C LEU A 48 -1.46 11.70 5.32
N TYR A 49 -1.59 11.06 4.16
CA TYR A 49 -1.01 11.53 2.90
C TYR A 49 -1.60 12.88 2.52
N ARG A 50 -2.92 13.04 2.62
CA ARG A 50 -3.58 14.30 2.27
C ARG A 50 -3.14 15.46 3.16
N TYR A 51 -3.00 15.21 4.46
CA TYR A 51 -2.45 16.17 5.40
C TYR A 51 -0.97 16.46 5.11
N GLY A 52 -0.18 15.43 4.80
CA GLY A 52 1.22 15.59 4.40
C GLY A 52 1.36 16.49 3.18
N PHE A 53 0.58 16.22 2.12
CA PHE A 53 0.60 16.99 0.88
C PHE A 53 0.11 18.43 1.05
N SER A 54 -0.83 18.70 1.97
CA SER A 54 -1.25 20.08 2.26
C SER A 54 -0.17 20.92 2.94
N LYS A 55 0.87 20.28 3.50
CA LYS A 55 2.03 20.94 4.12
C LYS A 55 3.26 21.05 3.20
N VAL A 56 3.21 20.47 2.00
CA VAL A 56 4.31 20.55 1.01
C VAL A 56 4.33 21.93 0.35
N ASP A 57 5.52 22.41 -0.04
CA ASP A 57 5.69 23.67 -0.77
C ASP A 57 4.73 23.73 -1.97
N PRO A 58 3.87 24.77 -2.07
CA PRO A 58 2.98 24.97 -3.19
C PRO A 58 3.67 24.92 -4.56
N LYS A 59 4.96 25.27 -4.65
CA LYS A 59 5.75 25.17 -5.90
C LYS A 59 5.87 23.74 -6.40
N TRP A 60 5.99 22.75 -5.49
CA TRP A 60 6.04 21.34 -5.87
C TRP A 60 4.73 20.88 -6.49
N MET A 61 3.59 21.35 -5.97
CA MET A 61 2.26 21.05 -6.51
C MET A 61 1.96 21.70 -7.86
N ARG A 62 2.75 22.69 -8.33
CA ARG A 62 2.58 23.31 -9.66
C ARG A 62 3.10 22.44 -10.80
N HIS A 63 3.76 21.32 -10.53
CA HIS A 63 4.21 20.43 -11.59
C HIS A 63 3.01 19.86 -12.38
N ARG A 64 3.13 19.78 -13.71
CA ARG A 64 2.01 19.40 -14.61
C ARG A 64 1.35 18.07 -14.22
N PHE A 65 2.13 17.13 -13.68
CA PHE A 65 1.62 15.85 -13.20
C PHE A 65 0.60 15.98 -12.06
N TRP A 66 0.91 16.77 -11.03
CA TRP A 66 0.05 16.93 -9.86
C TRP A 66 -1.21 17.73 -10.19
N LEU A 67 -1.07 18.77 -11.03
CA LEU A 67 -2.21 19.54 -11.52
C LEU A 67 -3.19 18.66 -12.31
N LYS A 68 -2.69 17.77 -13.19
CA LYS A 68 -3.54 16.80 -13.91
C LYS A 68 -4.31 15.89 -12.95
N LEU A 69 -3.67 15.45 -11.86
CA LEU A 69 -4.30 14.63 -10.82
C LEU A 69 -5.41 15.40 -10.07
N GLN A 70 -5.17 16.68 -9.77
CA GLN A 70 -6.15 17.55 -9.11
C GLN A 70 -7.33 17.92 -10.00
N GLN A 71 -7.14 17.93 -11.33
CA GLN A 71 -8.19 18.20 -12.30
C GLN A 71 -9.10 17.00 -12.60
N GLN A 72 -8.77 15.79 -12.11
CA GLN A 72 -9.61 14.62 -12.32
C GLN A 72 -10.92 14.74 -11.52
N SER A 73 -12.03 14.35 -12.16
CA SER A 73 -13.31 14.31 -11.45
C SER A 73 -13.30 13.21 -10.37
N PRO A 74 -14.01 13.39 -9.24
CA PRO A 74 -14.10 12.36 -8.20
C PRO A 74 -14.57 10.99 -8.71
N LYS A 75 -15.42 10.97 -9.75
CA LYS A 75 -15.88 9.73 -10.40
C LYS A 75 -14.76 9.01 -11.17
N GLN A 76 -13.95 9.75 -11.92
CA GLN A 76 -12.80 9.18 -12.62
C GLN A 76 -11.78 8.61 -11.62
N VAL A 77 -11.47 9.36 -10.57
CA VAL A 77 -10.55 8.88 -9.52
C VAL A 77 -11.11 7.65 -8.82
N PHE A 78 -12.40 7.62 -8.51
CA PHE A 78 -13.05 6.44 -7.94
C PHE A 78 -12.83 5.21 -8.82
N GLY A 79 -13.10 5.33 -10.12
CA GLY A 79 -12.85 4.25 -11.08
C GLY A 79 -11.38 3.81 -11.12
N MET A 80 -10.45 4.75 -11.14
CA MET A 80 -9.01 4.44 -11.08
C MET A 80 -8.61 3.73 -9.79
N VAL A 81 -9.15 4.13 -8.64
CA VAL A 81 -8.88 3.47 -7.35
C VAL A 81 -9.36 2.02 -7.37
N VAL A 82 -10.57 1.78 -7.88
CA VAL A 82 -11.13 0.42 -8.01
C VAL A 82 -10.24 -0.43 -8.94
N LEU A 83 -9.95 0.08 -10.15
CA LEU A 83 -9.14 -0.63 -11.15
C LEU A 83 -7.73 -0.95 -10.65
N LEU A 84 -7.06 0.02 -10.02
CA LEU A 84 -5.71 -0.19 -9.50
C LEU A 84 -5.69 -1.18 -8.33
N ARG A 85 -6.75 -1.20 -7.50
CA ARG A 85 -6.84 -2.14 -6.37
C ARG A 85 -7.29 -3.54 -6.76
N LEU A 86 -7.97 -3.69 -7.90
CA LEU A 86 -8.26 -5.00 -8.49
C LEU A 86 -6.99 -5.71 -8.92
N LEU A 87 -5.97 -4.97 -9.37
CA LEU A 87 -4.72 -5.55 -9.78
C LEU A 87 -3.99 -6.17 -8.58
N PRO A 88 -3.71 -7.49 -8.59
CA PRO A 88 -2.90 -8.10 -7.55
C PRO A 88 -1.52 -7.44 -7.56
N PHE A 89 -0.90 -7.35 -6.39
CA PHE A 89 0.44 -6.76 -6.18
C PHE A 89 0.55 -5.25 -6.38
N MET A 90 -0.51 -4.53 -6.73
CA MET A 90 -0.47 -3.07 -6.74
C MET A 90 -0.22 -2.56 -5.32
N PRO A 91 0.86 -1.79 -5.07
CA PRO A 91 1.16 -1.33 -3.72
C PRO A 91 0.05 -0.40 -3.21
N SER A 92 -0.63 -0.81 -2.14
CA SER A 92 -1.73 -0.04 -1.53
C SER A 92 -1.32 1.39 -1.17
N GLY A 93 -0.06 1.60 -0.78
CA GLY A 93 0.49 2.92 -0.49
C GLY A 93 0.47 3.86 -1.70
N LEU A 94 0.80 3.36 -2.90
CA LEU A 94 0.82 4.17 -4.12
C LEU A 94 -0.59 4.61 -4.53
N VAL A 95 -1.55 3.69 -4.53
CA VAL A 95 -2.96 4.01 -4.86
C VAL A 95 -3.52 5.02 -3.87
N THR A 96 -3.21 4.84 -2.57
CA THR A 96 -3.70 5.70 -1.50
C THR A 96 -3.07 7.10 -1.57
N ALA A 97 -1.75 7.20 -1.80
CA ALA A 97 -1.07 8.48 -1.97
C ALA A 97 -1.55 9.23 -3.23
N GLY A 98 -1.71 8.51 -4.35
CA GLY A 98 -2.24 9.06 -5.59
C GLY A 98 -3.66 9.60 -5.40
N ALA A 99 -4.55 8.83 -4.78
CA ALA A 99 -5.92 9.26 -4.50
C ALA A 99 -5.97 10.47 -3.55
N ALA A 100 -5.10 10.51 -2.53
CA ALA A 100 -5.03 11.60 -1.55
C ALA A 100 -4.68 12.97 -2.16
N LEU A 101 -4.00 12.99 -3.32
CA LEU A 101 -3.65 14.19 -4.06
C LEU A 101 -4.77 14.73 -4.96
N THR A 102 -5.86 13.99 -5.11
CA THR A 102 -7.01 14.35 -5.96
C THR A 102 -8.16 14.93 -5.13
N PRO A 103 -9.17 15.57 -5.74
CA PRO A 103 -10.34 16.08 -5.01
C PRO A 103 -11.32 14.98 -4.51
N ILE A 104 -11.02 13.68 -4.66
CA ILE A 104 -11.90 12.61 -4.19
C ILE A 104 -12.14 12.72 -2.67
N SER A 105 -13.37 12.46 -2.22
CA SER A 105 -13.71 12.44 -0.80
C SER A 105 -13.24 11.13 -0.14
N GLY A 106 -12.98 11.17 1.17
CA GLY A 106 -12.59 9.96 1.92
C GLY A 106 -13.63 8.84 1.86
N LYS A 107 -14.93 9.19 1.75
CA LYS A 107 -16.03 8.22 1.59
C LYS A 107 -15.96 7.49 0.24
N LEU A 108 -15.78 8.24 -0.85
CA LEU A 108 -15.66 7.66 -2.19
C LEU A 108 -14.37 6.83 -2.30
N PHE A 109 -13.27 7.34 -1.75
CA PHE A 109 -12.03 6.58 -1.67
C PHE A 109 -12.22 5.27 -0.92
N TRP A 110 -12.82 5.30 0.27
CA TRP A 110 -13.08 4.11 1.09
C TRP A 110 -13.93 3.08 0.33
N LEU A 111 -15.03 3.51 -0.29
CA LEU A 111 -15.90 2.61 -1.05
C LEU A 111 -15.18 1.97 -2.23
N GLY A 112 -14.48 2.78 -3.05
CA GLY A 112 -13.73 2.27 -4.20
C GLY A 112 -12.57 1.37 -3.77
N SER A 113 -11.95 1.73 -2.65
CA SER A 113 -10.89 0.96 -2.01
C SER A 113 -11.36 -0.42 -1.58
N THR A 114 -12.49 -0.49 -0.90
CA THR A 114 -13.10 -1.74 -0.43
C THR A 114 -13.51 -2.61 -1.61
N ILE A 115 -14.23 -2.05 -2.60
CA ILE A 115 -14.71 -2.80 -3.78
C ILE A 115 -13.53 -3.38 -4.56
N GLY A 116 -12.53 -2.56 -4.89
CA GLY A 116 -11.39 -3.02 -5.67
C GLY A 116 -10.53 -4.05 -4.93
N LYS A 117 -10.52 -4.01 -3.60
CA LYS A 117 -9.64 -4.87 -2.80
C LYS A 117 -10.22 -6.27 -2.55
N VAL A 118 -11.53 -6.46 -2.64
CA VAL A 118 -12.16 -7.78 -2.48
C VAL A 118 -11.55 -8.82 -3.45
N PRO A 119 -11.50 -8.58 -4.77
CA PRO A 119 -10.94 -9.58 -5.69
C PRO A 119 -9.43 -9.78 -5.52
N ALA A 120 -8.69 -8.71 -5.22
CA ALA A 120 -7.25 -8.81 -4.98
C ALA A 120 -6.93 -9.63 -3.72
N VAL A 121 -7.70 -9.48 -2.64
CA VAL A 121 -7.53 -10.29 -1.43
C VAL A 121 -7.91 -11.74 -1.70
N MET A 122 -8.96 -12.02 -2.47
CA MET A 122 -9.27 -13.41 -2.85
C MET A 122 -8.12 -14.08 -3.61
N LEU A 123 -7.48 -13.37 -4.55
CA LEU A 123 -6.30 -13.87 -5.26
C LEU A 123 -5.08 -14.04 -4.32
N GLU A 124 -4.85 -13.09 -3.43
CA GLU A 124 -3.77 -13.16 -2.44
C GLU A 124 -3.95 -14.36 -1.51
N LEU A 125 -5.17 -14.58 -1.01
CA LEU A 125 -5.52 -15.74 -0.18
C LEU A 125 -5.34 -17.05 -0.95
N ALA A 126 -5.79 -17.12 -2.21
CA ALA A 126 -5.61 -18.32 -3.02
C ALA A 126 -4.12 -18.65 -3.24
N ALA A 127 -3.30 -17.62 -3.50
CA ALA A 127 -1.86 -17.77 -3.67
C ALA A 127 -1.17 -18.21 -2.37
N VAL A 128 -1.45 -17.52 -1.26
CA VAL A 128 -0.86 -17.84 0.05
C VAL A 128 -1.30 -19.22 0.52
N TYR A 129 -2.60 -19.52 0.44
CA TYR A 129 -3.13 -20.82 0.83
C TYR A 129 -2.54 -21.96 -0.03
N GLY A 130 -2.47 -21.77 -1.35
CA GLY A 130 -1.83 -22.72 -2.25
C GLY A 130 -0.37 -22.99 -1.90
N ILE A 131 0.41 -21.94 -1.62
CA ILE A 131 1.81 -22.08 -1.17
C ILE A 131 1.88 -22.81 0.17
N THR A 132 0.99 -22.49 1.13
CA THR A 132 1.03 -23.12 2.45
C THR A 132 0.72 -24.61 2.43
N GLN A 133 -0.11 -25.08 1.47
CA GLN A 133 -0.50 -26.48 1.33
C GLN A 133 0.44 -27.28 0.43
N LEU A 134 0.94 -26.68 -0.65
CA LEU A 134 1.70 -27.40 -1.68
C LEU A 134 3.22 -27.31 -1.49
N ALA A 135 3.71 -26.23 -0.88
CA ALA A 135 5.15 -26.02 -0.74
C ALA A 135 5.67 -26.55 0.61
N PRO A 136 6.83 -27.22 0.65
CA PRO A 136 7.49 -27.60 1.90
C PRO A 136 7.75 -26.37 2.79
N LYS A 137 7.74 -26.56 4.12
CA LYS A 137 8.02 -25.46 5.08
C LYS A 137 9.35 -24.76 4.82
N SER A 138 10.37 -25.47 4.35
CA SER A 138 11.67 -24.90 3.96
C SER A 138 11.54 -23.85 2.85
N VAL A 139 10.72 -24.11 1.83
CA VAL A 139 10.42 -23.17 0.74
C VAL A 139 9.60 -21.98 1.25
N GLN A 140 8.64 -22.22 2.14
CA GLN A 140 7.84 -21.13 2.75
C GLN A 140 8.73 -20.16 3.54
N TYR A 141 9.62 -20.68 4.39
CA TYR A 141 10.56 -19.84 5.15
C TYR A 141 11.58 -19.15 4.25
N ALA A 142 12.05 -19.81 3.18
CA ALA A 142 12.94 -19.19 2.21
C ALA A 142 12.27 -18.03 1.48
N LEU A 143 11.01 -18.18 1.04
CA LEU A 143 10.22 -17.11 0.42
C LEU A 143 9.97 -15.96 1.41
N PHE A 144 9.58 -16.27 2.65
CA PHE A 144 9.38 -15.26 3.69
C PHE A 144 10.66 -14.47 3.97
N GLY A 145 11.80 -15.16 4.13
CA GLY A 145 13.11 -14.56 4.32
C GLY A 145 13.56 -13.72 3.13
N PHE A 146 13.32 -14.18 1.90
CA PHE A 146 13.64 -13.44 0.68
C PHE A 146 12.84 -12.15 0.59
N VAL A 147 11.52 -12.19 0.84
CA VAL A 147 10.67 -11.00 0.82
C VAL A 147 11.09 -10.00 1.89
N LEU A 148 11.38 -10.45 3.12
CA LEU A 148 11.93 -9.60 4.17
C LEU A 148 13.27 -8.97 3.79
N PHE A 149 14.17 -9.76 3.20
CA PHE A 149 15.47 -9.28 2.75
C PHE A 149 15.32 -8.20 1.66
N VAL A 150 14.49 -8.44 0.65
CA VAL A 150 14.22 -7.46 -0.41
C VAL A 150 13.62 -6.18 0.18
N SER A 151 12.63 -6.30 1.06
CA SER A 151 12.03 -5.15 1.76
C SER A 151 13.06 -4.37 2.57
N LEU A 152 13.97 -5.05 3.27
CA LEU A 152 15.04 -4.42 4.03
C LEU A 152 16.03 -3.70 3.12
N VAL A 153 16.46 -4.32 2.02
CA VAL A 153 17.36 -3.71 1.03
C VAL A 153 16.73 -2.47 0.41
N LEU A 154 15.46 -2.54 0.02
CA LEU A 154 14.72 -1.39 -0.53
C LEU A 154 14.60 -0.26 0.51
N TRP A 155 14.35 -0.61 1.77
CA TRP A 155 14.28 0.36 2.86
C TRP A 155 15.63 1.04 3.11
N LEU A 156 16.73 0.28 3.17
CA LEU A 156 18.08 0.82 3.35
C LEU A 156 18.50 1.73 2.18
N LYS A 157 18.18 1.35 0.93
CA LYS A 157 18.41 2.20 -0.25
C LYS A 157 17.61 3.50 -0.19
N SER A 158 16.34 3.44 0.23
CA SER A 158 15.49 4.61 0.43
C SER A 158 16.05 5.56 1.52
N LYS A 159 16.74 5.01 2.53
CA LYS A 159 17.42 5.79 3.57
C LYS A 159 18.69 6.49 3.04
N LYS A 160 19.50 5.80 2.22
CA LYS A 160 20.72 6.38 1.62
C LYS A 160 20.44 7.53 0.64
N GLN A 161 19.36 7.47 -0.14
CA GLN A 161 18.99 8.56 -1.06
C GLN A 161 18.56 9.87 -0.36
N LYS A 162 18.27 9.84 0.95
CA LYS A 162 17.91 11.03 1.72
C LYS A 162 19.11 11.80 2.29
N ASN A 163 20.34 11.28 2.17
CA ASN A 163 21.56 11.99 2.53
C ASN A 163 22.32 12.37 1.24
N PRO A 164 22.20 13.60 0.72
CA PRO A 164 23.05 14.03 -0.38
C PRO A 164 24.52 14.06 0.08
N PRO A 165 25.49 13.78 -0.81
CA PRO A 165 26.91 13.94 -0.48
C PRO A 165 27.17 15.40 -0.10
N SER A 166 27.93 15.63 0.97
CA SER A 166 28.48 16.94 1.30
C SER A 166 29.25 17.44 0.10
N MET A 167 28.80 18.57 -0.47
CA MET A 167 29.62 19.32 -1.41
C MET A 167 30.63 20.08 -0.55
N ASP A 168 31.83 19.51 -0.45
CA ASP A 168 33.04 20.23 -0.09
C ASP A 168 33.58 20.99 -1.32
#